data_AF-A0A5K1K5C6-F1
#
_entry.id   AF-A0A5K1K5C6-F1
#
_cell.length_a   1.000
_cell.length_b   1.000
_cell.length_c   1.000
_cell.angle_alpha   90.00
_cell.angle_beta   90.00
_cell.angle_gamma   90.00
#
_symmetry.space_group_name_H-M   'P 1'
#
loop_
_entity.id
_entity.type
_entity.pdbx_description
1 polymer ?
#
loop_
_entity_poly.entity_id
_entity_poly.type
_entity_poly.pdbx_seq_one_letter_code
_entity_poly.pdbx_strand_id
1 'polypeptide(L)'
;MSFQLLAGFVAISIVWTVIRSFTSKGIKHLRGPPSPSFLFGHEADLYLQDNAASLEFKWMKEYGSTWRTRGAFGAIQHVFQKSGYNYTKKTSQNFMTEIMTGPGIISALGEDHLRHRKIMHPAFSTPQLRAFLPLFQRMADKLSEKWKGELVGGGELEVAVNKMVSRATLDVIGEAAFDYDYNALDDGDHSELSKGYANLFKDVDYKPSKAVLLYRAVWDYLPTPV
;
A
#
# COMPACT_ATOMS: atom_id res chain seq x y z
N MET A 1 37.06 -8.37 20.28
CA MET A 1 36.84 -6.92 20.12
C MET A 1 35.52 -6.59 19.41
N SER A 2 34.99 -7.44 18.52
CA SER A 2 33.71 -7.21 17.80
C SER A 2 32.45 -7.27 18.69
N PHE A 3 32.40 -8.16 19.69
CA PHE A 3 31.19 -8.36 20.50
C PHE A 3 30.86 -7.16 21.42
N GLN A 4 31.87 -6.54 22.02
CA GLN A 4 31.68 -5.37 22.89
C GLN A 4 31.26 -4.12 22.11
N LEU A 5 31.75 -3.96 20.87
CA LEU A 5 31.33 -2.88 19.98
C LEU A 5 29.88 -3.07 19.53
N LEU A 6 29.47 -4.30 19.21
CA LEU A 6 28.09 -4.62 18.87
C LEU A 6 27.13 -4.38 20.06
N ALA A 7 27.51 -4.84 21.25
CA ALA A 7 26.73 -4.62 22.47
C ALA A 7 26.61 -3.11 22.81
N GLY A 8 27.69 -2.35 22.64
CA GLY A 8 27.69 -0.89 22.81
C GLY A 8 26.78 -0.18 21.83
N PHE A 9 26.81 -0.55 20.54
CA PHE A 9 25.93 0.01 19.51
C PHE A 9 24.46 -0.27 19.83
N VAL A 10 24.11 -1.51 20.19
CA VAL A 10 22.74 -1.90 20.56
C VAL A 10 22.25 -1.09 21.77
N ALA A 11 23.09 -0.95 22.80
CA ALA A 11 22.73 -0.17 23.99
C ALA A 11 22.47 1.32 23.65
N ILE A 12 23.32 1.93 22.82
CA ILE A 12 23.16 3.31 22.37
C ILE A 12 21.90 3.47 21.52
N SER A 13 21.62 2.55 20.59
CA SER A 13 20.40 2.57 19.78
C SER A 13 19.14 2.42 20.63
N ILE A 14 19.15 1.57 21.66
CA ILE A 14 18.04 1.42 22.61
C ILE A 14 17.83 2.73 23.38
N VAL A 15 18.89 3.27 23.97
CA VAL A 15 18.82 4.53 24.75
C VAL A 15 18.34 5.68 23.88
N TRP A 16 18.86 5.82 22.66
CA TRP A 16 18.44 6.85 21.72
C TRP A 16 16.98 6.69 21.28
N THR A 17 16.52 5.46 21.02
CA THR A 17 15.11 5.16 20.68
C THR A 17 14.19 5.49 21.85
N VAL A 18 14.58 5.12 23.08
CA VAL A 18 13.83 5.42 24.30
C VAL A 18 13.74 6.93 24.51
N ILE A 19 14.86 7.65 24.46
CA ILE A 19 14.89 9.12 24.60
C ILE A 19 14.00 9.76 23.53
N ARG A 20 14.14 9.39 22.26
CA ARG A 20 13.34 9.93 21.15
C ARG A 20 11.84 9.65 21.32
N SER A 21 11.47 8.49 21.86
CA SER A 21 10.07 8.16 22.14
C SER A 21 9.45 9.09 23.20
N PHE A 22 10.24 9.46 24.22
CA PHE A 22 9.83 10.37 25.30
C PHE A 22 9.92 11.85 24.91
N THR A 23 10.85 12.22 24.01
CA THR A 23 11.03 13.60 23.55
C THR A 23 10.21 13.95 22.31
N SER A 24 9.44 13.02 21.74
CA SER A 24 8.50 13.36 20.66
C SER A 24 7.45 14.33 21.21
N LYS A 25 7.63 15.62 20.90
CA LYS A 25 6.68 16.71 21.21
C LYS A 25 5.47 16.64 20.27
N GLY A 26 4.91 15.45 20.08
CA GLY A 26 3.76 15.22 19.22
C GLY A 26 2.47 15.64 19.90
N ILE A 27 1.60 16.28 19.12
CA ILE A 27 0.22 16.72 19.37
C ILE A 27 -0.46 16.03 20.57
N LYS A 28 -0.19 16.50 21.79
CA LYS A 28 -0.70 15.89 23.05
C LYS A 28 -2.16 16.21 23.32
N HIS A 29 -2.69 17.25 22.67
CA HIS A 29 -4.06 17.73 22.85
C HIS A 29 -5.09 16.99 21.99
N LEU A 30 -4.67 16.16 21.03
CA LEU A 30 -5.59 15.33 20.26
C LEU A 30 -5.99 14.10 21.05
N ARG A 31 -7.30 13.84 21.07
CA ARG A 31 -7.86 12.59 21.61
C ARG A 31 -7.46 11.41 20.72
N GLY A 32 -7.41 10.23 21.30
CA GLY A 32 -7.11 9.01 20.55
C GLY A 32 -7.21 7.78 21.43
N PRO A 33 -7.24 6.59 20.81
CA PRO A 33 -7.31 5.32 21.53
C PRO A 33 -6.12 5.13 22.47
N PRO A 34 -6.33 4.48 23.63
CA PRO A 34 -5.23 4.11 24.51
C PRO A 34 -4.31 3.12 23.78
N SER A 35 -3.00 3.37 23.87
CA SER A 35 -2.01 2.54 23.19
C SER A 35 -1.99 1.12 23.77
N PRO A 36 -2.23 0.07 22.98
CA PRO A 36 -2.30 -1.31 23.48
C PRO A 36 -0.91 -1.85 23.87
N SER A 37 0.17 -1.27 23.32
CA SER A 37 1.54 -1.60 23.71
C SER A 37 2.46 -0.40 23.70
N PHE A 38 3.53 -0.45 24.49
CA PHE A 38 4.57 0.60 24.49
C PHE A 38 5.44 0.53 23.22
N LEU A 39 5.79 -0.69 22.79
CA LEU A 39 6.73 -0.93 21.69
C LEU A 39 6.07 -0.87 20.30
N PHE A 40 4.90 -1.51 20.13
CA PHE A 40 4.23 -1.59 18.82
C PHE A 40 3.21 -0.48 18.59
N GLY A 41 2.80 0.24 19.64
CA GLY A 41 1.68 1.17 19.53
C GLY A 41 0.45 0.45 18.96
N HIS A 42 -0.15 1.04 17.93
CA HIS A 42 -1.31 0.52 17.19
C HIS A 42 -0.92 -0.21 15.90
N GLU A 43 0.37 -0.24 15.52
CA GLU A 43 0.80 -0.84 14.25
C GLU A 43 0.39 -2.32 14.16
N ALA A 44 0.69 -3.10 15.19
CA ALA A 44 0.34 -4.51 15.21
C ALA A 44 -1.17 -4.72 15.08
N ASP A 45 -1.98 -3.94 15.81
CA ASP A 45 -3.43 -4.06 15.76
C ASP A 45 -3.98 -3.63 14.40
N LEU A 46 -3.39 -2.61 13.76
CA LEU A 46 -3.74 -2.16 12.41
C LEU A 46 -3.39 -3.19 11.33
N TYR A 47 -2.22 -3.84 11.40
CA TYR A 47 -1.80 -4.86 10.45
C TYR A 47 -2.52 -6.20 10.63
N LEU A 48 -2.96 -6.52 11.85
CA LEU A 48 -3.56 -7.81 12.19
C LEU A 48 -5.09 -7.80 12.19
N GLN A 49 -5.73 -6.67 11.86
CA GLN A 49 -7.19 -6.61 11.74
C GLN A 49 -7.70 -7.66 10.74
N ASP A 50 -8.85 -8.24 11.03
CA ASP A 50 -9.51 -9.17 10.12
C ASP A 50 -10.15 -8.44 8.93
N ASN A 51 -10.70 -7.26 9.18
CA ASN A 51 -11.35 -6.43 8.17
C ASN A 51 -10.60 -5.10 8.03
N ALA A 52 -10.38 -4.69 6.79
CA ALA A 52 -9.77 -3.40 6.48
C ALA A 52 -10.57 -2.24 7.11
N ALA A 53 -9.86 -1.28 7.68
CA ALA A 53 -10.41 -0.06 8.27
C ALA A 53 -11.35 -0.26 9.48
N SER A 54 -11.42 -1.45 10.09
CA SER A 54 -12.36 -1.74 11.18
C SER A 54 -12.07 -0.91 12.44
N LEU A 55 -10.80 -0.77 12.83
CA LEU A 55 -10.42 0.09 13.96
C LEU A 55 -10.56 1.56 13.59
N GLU A 56 -10.26 1.93 12.35
CA GLU A 56 -10.34 3.29 11.84
C GLU A 56 -11.77 3.81 11.86
N PHE A 57 -12.75 3.00 11.43
CA PHE A 57 -14.17 3.36 11.54
C PHE A 57 -14.62 3.48 13.00
N LYS A 58 -14.17 2.58 13.87
CA LYS A 58 -14.45 2.67 15.31
C LYS A 58 -13.91 3.97 15.91
N TRP A 59 -12.64 4.29 15.63
CA TRP A 59 -11.99 5.50 16.14
C TRP A 59 -12.58 6.77 15.52
N MET A 60 -12.96 6.74 14.25
CA MET A 60 -13.66 7.85 13.61
C MET A 60 -15.00 8.14 14.29
N LYS A 61 -15.77 7.10 14.65
CA LYS A 61 -17.03 7.26 15.38
C LYS A 61 -16.84 7.81 16.80
N GLU A 62 -15.75 7.42 17.47
CA GLU A 62 -15.50 7.78 18.88
C GLU A 62 -14.81 9.14 19.07
N TYR A 63 -13.85 9.46 18.18
CA TYR A 63 -12.97 10.62 18.31
C TYR A 63 -13.20 11.67 17.22
N GLY A 64 -14.02 11.37 16.20
CA GLY A 64 -14.31 12.26 15.08
C GLY A 64 -13.31 12.13 13.93
N SER A 65 -13.20 13.18 13.11
CA SER A 65 -12.36 13.19 11.90
C SER A 65 -10.86 13.29 12.16
N THR A 66 -10.44 13.51 13.40
CA THR A 66 -9.03 13.66 13.77
C THR A 66 -8.77 12.99 15.11
N TRP A 67 -7.91 11.97 15.09
CA TRP A 67 -7.45 11.28 16.30
C TRP A 67 -5.95 11.00 16.23
N ARG A 68 -5.36 10.78 17.40
CA ARG A 68 -3.96 10.40 17.53
C ARG A 68 -3.83 8.89 17.72
N THR A 69 -3.06 8.24 16.85
CA THR A 69 -2.56 6.89 17.11
C THR A 69 -1.09 6.96 17.53
N ARG A 70 -0.67 6.02 18.38
CA ARG A 70 0.75 5.74 18.63
C ARG A 70 1.20 4.72 17.60
N GLY A 71 2.20 5.03 16.78
CA GLY A 71 2.64 4.16 15.71
C GLY A 71 3.47 4.93 14.68
N ALA A 72 3.76 4.27 13.58
CA ALA A 72 4.45 4.81 12.42
C ALA A 72 3.60 5.80 11.60
N PHE A 73 2.29 5.86 11.77
CA PHE A 73 1.44 6.77 10.98
C PHE A 73 1.45 8.22 11.49
N GLY A 74 1.76 9.16 10.60
CA GLY A 74 1.72 10.60 10.85
C GLY A 74 0.34 11.23 10.59
N ALA A 75 0.22 12.53 10.82
CA ALA A 75 -1.05 13.27 10.66
C ALA A 75 -1.49 13.37 9.18
N ILE A 76 -2.58 12.69 8.83
CA ILE A 76 -3.06 12.53 7.44
C ILE A 76 -3.60 13.83 6.82
N GLN A 77 -4.37 14.63 7.56
CA GLN A 77 -5.11 15.76 6.98
C GLN A 77 -4.23 16.94 6.54
N HIS A 78 -3.23 17.33 7.34
CA HIS A 78 -2.33 18.44 7.00
C HIS A 78 -1.43 18.11 5.81
N VAL A 79 -0.96 16.86 5.75
CA VAL A 79 -0.09 16.33 4.69
C VAL A 79 -0.77 16.47 3.33
N PHE A 80 -2.03 16.04 3.21
CA PHE A 80 -2.74 16.04 1.93
C PHE A 80 -3.18 17.42 1.42
N GLN A 81 -3.32 18.43 2.29
CA GLN A 81 -3.85 19.73 1.90
C GLN A 81 -2.81 20.85 1.75
N LYS A 82 -1.70 20.82 2.52
CA LYS A 82 -0.78 21.98 2.60
C LYS A 82 0.67 21.70 2.22
N SER A 83 1.12 20.45 2.12
CA SER A 83 2.56 20.19 2.04
C SER A 83 2.97 18.81 1.50
N GLY A 84 2.39 18.37 0.38
CA GLY A 84 2.63 17.03 -0.18
C GLY A 84 4.10 16.64 -0.38
N TYR A 85 4.99 17.58 -0.73
CA TYR A 85 6.44 17.32 -0.87
C TYR A 85 7.26 17.58 0.40
N ASN A 86 6.71 18.28 1.38
CA ASN A 86 7.39 18.53 2.67
C ASN A 86 7.21 17.36 3.66
N TYR A 87 6.35 16.40 3.32
CA TYR A 87 6.14 15.17 4.07
C TYR A 87 6.45 13.98 3.19
N THR A 88 7.67 13.45 3.31
CA THR A 88 8.08 12.25 2.59
C THR A 88 7.46 11.01 3.23
N LYS A 89 7.36 9.93 2.44
CA LYS A 89 7.11 8.59 2.97
C LYS A 89 8.19 8.23 3.97
N LYS A 90 7.86 7.38 4.94
CA LYS A 90 8.84 6.84 5.88
C LYS A 90 9.84 5.95 5.16
N THR A 91 11.08 5.88 5.66
CA THR A 91 12.14 5.04 5.09
C THR A 91 11.71 3.59 4.99
N SER A 92 11.13 3.02 6.05
CA SER A 92 10.63 1.64 6.05
C SER A 92 9.56 1.38 4.99
N GLN A 93 8.60 2.31 4.84
CA GLN A 93 7.54 2.22 3.83
C GLN A 93 8.09 2.38 2.41
N ASN A 94 9.03 3.30 2.21
CA ASN A 94 9.63 3.55 0.92
C ASN A 94 10.48 2.36 0.47
N PHE A 95 11.26 1.78 1.39
CA PHE A 95 12.06 0.59 1.13
C PHE A 95 11.19 -0.64 0.83
N MET A 96 10.08 -0.84 1.56
CA MET A 96 9.09 -1.88 1.20
C MET A 96 8.54 -1.66 -0.21
N THR A 97 8.21 -0.41 -0.55
CA THR A 97 7.70 -0.05 -1.87
C THR A 97 8.72 -0.37 -2.96
N GLU A 98 10.00 -0.08 -2.72
CA GLU A 98 11.09 -0.36 -3.65
C GLU A 98 11.36 -1.86 -3.82
N ILE A 99 11.29 -2.66 -2.74
CA ILE A 99 11.35 -4.13 -2.85
C ILE A 99 10.21 -4.67 -3.71
N MET A 100 9.01 -4.10 -3.55
CA MET A 100 7.81 -4.57 -4.26
C MET A 100 7.78 -4.19 -5.74
N THR A 101 8.19 -2.97 -6.05
CA THR A 101 7.94 -2.36 -7.37
C THR A 101 9.22 -2.01 -8.12
N GLY A 102 10.38 -2.19 -7.48
CA GLY A 102 11.66 -1.70 -7.95
C GLY A 102 11.84 -0.19 -7.75
N PRO A 103 12.99 0.35 -8.19
CA PRO A 103 13.21 1.78 -8.27
C PRO A 103 12.30 2.38 -9.36
N GLY A 104 11.43 3.32 -8.98
CA GLY A 104 10.46 3.89 -9.91
C GLY A 104 9.69 5.06 -9.31
N ILE A 105 8.65 5.54 -10.00
CA ILE A 105 7.84 6.67 -9.51
C ILE A 105 7.19 6.40 -8.15
N ILE A 106 6.93 5.14 -7.80
CA ILE A 106 6.28 4.78 -6.53
C ILE A 106 7.27 4.88 -5.36
N SER A 107 8.55 4.56 -5.57
CA SER A 107 9.62 4.61 -4.56
C SER A 107 10.47 5.90 -4.59
N ALA A 108 10.42 6.67 -5.69
CA ALA A 108 11.13 7.94 -5.80
C ALA A 108 10.58 9.00 -4.84
N LEU A 109 11.46 9.88 -4.36
CA LEU A 109 11.14 10.99 -3.47
C LEU A 109 11.61 12.33 -4.07
N GLY A 110 11.04 13.45 -3.59
CA GLY A 110 11.49 14.80 -3.93
C GLY A 110 11.54 15.09 -5.44
N GLU A 111 12.66 15.66 -5.89
CA GLU A 111 12.88 16.07 -7.29
C GLU A 111 12.87 14.90 -8.27
N ASP A 112 13.34 13.71 -7.88
CA ASP A 112 13.29 12.54 -8.74
C ASP A 112 11.85 12.09 -8.97
N HIS A 113 11.02 12.11 -7.92
CA HIS A 113 9.58 11.87 -8.06
C HIS A 113 8.92 12.90 -8.98
N LEU A 114 9.24 14.19 -8.83
CA LEU A 114 8.74 15.26 -9.69
C LEU A 114 9.13 15.03 -11.16
N ARG A 115 10.39 14.66 -11.42
CA ARG A 115 10.89 14.35 -12.76
C ARG A 115 10.17 13.15 -13.36
N HIS A 116 10.05 12.03 -12.64
CA HIS A 116 9.33 10.83 -13.10
C HIS A 116 7.86 11.15 -13.40
N ARG A 117 7.19 11.88 -12.52
CA ARG A 117 5.79 12.29 -12.70
C ARG A 117 5.61 13.16 -13.93
N LYS A 118 6.51 14.13 -14.16
CA LYS A 118 6.47 15.01 -15.34
C LYS A 118 6.59 14.23 -16.64
N ILE A 119 7.44 13.20 -16.68
CA ILE A 119 7.64 12.34 -17.86
C ILE A 119 6.40 11.45 -18.11
N MET A 120 5.78 10.91 -17.07
CA MET A 120 4.63 10.01 -17.20
C MET A 120 3.30 10.70 -17.45
N HIS A 121 3.09 11.92 -16.92
CA HIS A 121 1.80 12.61 -16.95
C HIS A 121 1.14 12.73 -18.34
N PRO A 122 1.88 12.94 -19.46
CA PRO A 122 1.28 12.99 -20.80
C PRO A 122 0.48 11.74 -21.17
N ALA A 123 0.91 10.55 -20.75
CA ALA A 123 0.19 9.29 -21.00
C ALA A 123 -1.18 9.23 -20.30
N PHE A 124 -1.38 10.04 -19.25
CA PHE A 124 -2.61 10.14 -18.48
C PHE A 124 -3.42 11.40 -18.80
N SER A 125 -3.14 12.07 -19.92
CA SER A 125 -3.93 13.23 -20.34
C SER A 125 -5.27 12.83 -20.96
N THR A 126 -6.24 13.75 -20.93
CA THR A 126 -7.62 13.47 -21.36
C THR A 126 -7.74 12.86 -22.77
N PRO A 127 -7.01 13.34 -23.81
CA PRO A 127 -7.13 12.74 -25.14
C PRO A 127 -6.67 11.27 -25.17
N GLN A 128 -5.62 10.95 -24.44
CA GLN A 128 -5.01 9.63 -24.34
C GLN A 128 -5.96 8.68 -23.60
N LEU A 129 -6.54 9.14 -22.48
CA LEU A 129 -7.56 8.37 -21.76
C LEU A 129 -8.81 8.10 -22.61
N ARG A 130 -9.23 9.07 -23.45
CA ARG A 130 -10.35 8.86 -24.39
C ARG A 130 -10.03 7.84 -25.47
N ALA A 131 -8.78 7.74 -25.89
CA ALA A 131 -8.37 6.73 -26.88
C ALA A 131 -8.54 5.30 -26.36
N PHE A 132 -8.48 5.07 -25.05
CA PHE A 132 -8.71 3.77 -24.42
C PHE A 132 -10.20 3.45 -24.15
N LEU A 133 -11.12 4.39 -24.39
CA LEU A 133 -12.55 4.16 -24.14
C LEU A 133 -13.11 2.92 -24.87
N PRO A 134 -12.80 2.68 -26.16
CA PRO A 134 -13.27 1.48 -26.84
C PRO A 134 -12.76 0.17 -26.21
N LEU A 135 -11.54 0.16 -25.70
CA LEU A 135 -10.96 -0.97 -24.97
C LEU A 135 -11.74 -1.24 -23.68
N PHE A 136 -12.01 -0.21 -22.87
CA PHE A 136 -12.80 -0.37 -21.64
C PHE A 136 -14.22 -0.87 -21.93
N GLN A 137 -14.87 -0.35 -22.97
CA GLN A 137 -16.21 -0.80 -23.39
C GLN A 137 -16.20 -2.26 -23.81
N ARG A 138 -15.26 -2.66 -24.68
CA ARG A 138 -15.11 -4.05 -25.12
C ARG A 138 -14.92 -5.02 -23.95
N MET A 139 -14.09 -4.65 -22.96
CA MET A 139 -13.86 -5.50 -21.79
C MET A 139 -15.07 -5.54 -20.84
N ALA A 140 -15.81 -4.44 -20.70
CA ALA A 140 -17.06 -4.41 -19.94
C ALA A 140 -18.16 -5.25 -20.60
N ASP A 141 -18.27 -5.19 -21.92
CA ASP A 141 -19.20 -6.00 -22.70
C ASP A 141 -18.86 -7.49 -22.57
N LYS A 142 -17.58 -7.86 -22.75
CA LYS A 142 -17.09 -9.24 -22.56
C LYS A 142 -17.39 -9.79 -21.16
N LEU A 143 -17.14 -8.99 -20.11
CA LEU A 143 -17.47 -9.37 -18.73
C LEU A 143 -18.98 -9.57 -18.54
N SER A 144 -19.79 -8.69 -19.13
CA SER A 144 -21.26 -8.76 -19.07
C SER A 144 -21.81 -9.98 -19.81
N GLU A 145 -21.24 -10.31 -20.97
CA GLU A 145 -21.58 -11.50 -21.75
C GLU A 145 -21.25 -12.78 -21.00
N LYS A 146 -20.11 -12.84 -20.30
CA LYS A 146 -19.78 -13.98 -19.42
C LYS A 146 -20.83 -14.20 -18.33
N TRP A 147 -21.22 -13.15 -17.60
CA TRP A 147 -22.25 -13.27 -16.57
C TRP A 147 -23.60 -13.69 -17.16
N LYS A 148 -23.99 -13.15 -18.31
CA LYS A 148 -25.21 -13.58 -19.01
C LYS A 148 -25.15 -15.06 -19.41
N GLY A 149 -24.00 -15.52 -19.92
CA GLY A 149 -23.79 -16.91 -20.30
C GLY A 149 -23.93 -17.87 -19.12
N GLU A 150 -23.37 -17.52 -17.96
CA GLU A 150 -23.48 -18.33 -16.74
C GLU A 150 -24.91 -18.32 -16.17
N LEU A 151 -25.65 -17.22 -16.31
CA LEU A 151 -27.06 -17.10 -15.88
C LEU A 151 -28.02 -17.98 -16.69
N VAL A 152 -27.78 -18.17 -17.99
CA VAL A 152 -28.64 -18.94 -18.90
C VAL A 152 -28.78 -20.41 -18.46
N GLY A 153 -27.83 -20.94 -17.67
CA GLY A 153 -27.84 -22.33 -17.20
C GLY A 153 -28.63 -22.60 -15.91
N GLY A 154 -28.98 -21.59 -15.11
CA GLY A 154 -29.46 -21.82 -13.74
C GLY A 154 -30.48 -20.82 -13.16
N GLY A 155 -30.79 -19.72 -13.84
CA GLY A 155 -31.72 -18.69 -13.35
C GLY A 155 -31.17 -17.81 -12.23
N GLU A 156 -30.24 -18.33 -11.42
CA GLU A 156 -29.46 -17.62 -10.40
C GLU A 156 -27.96 -17.85 -10.64
N LEU A 157 -27.14 -16.85 -10.32
CA LEU A 157 -25.69 -16.88 -10.49
C LEU A 157 -24.98 -16.42 -9.21
N GLU A 158 -24.18 -17.30 -8.64
CA GLU A 158 -23.25 -16.97 -7.55
C GLU A 158 -21.83 -16.83 -8.11
N VAL A 159 -21.31 -15.60 -8.13
CA VAL A 159 -19.96 -15.30 -8.67
C VAL A 159 -19.14 -14.42 -7.75
N ALA A 160 -17.84 -14.70 -7.72
CA ALA A 160 -16.85 -13.84 -7.10
C ALA A 160 -16.54 -12.62 -7.98
N VAL A 161 -17.38 -11.58 -7.90
CA VAL A 161 -17.27 -10.35 -8.71
C VAL A 161 -15.88 -9.73 -8.63
N ASN A 162 -15.27 -9.70 -7.44
CA ASN A 162 -13.92 -9.18 -7.24
C ASN A 162 -12.87 -9.89 -8.09
N LYS A 163 -12.98 -11.22 -8.25
CA LYS A 163 -12.05 -12.02 -9.05
C LYS A 163 -12.20 -11.71 -10.54
N MET A 164 -13.43 -11.64 -11.04
CA MET A 164 -13.69 -11.40 -12.46
C MET A 164 -13.36 -9.97 -12.87
N VAL A 165 -13.70 -8.98 -12.04
CA VAL A 165 -13.32 -7.58 -12.28
C VAL A 165 -11.80 -7.40 -12.23
N SER A 166 -11.11 -8.08 -11.31
CA SER A 166 -9.64 -8.06 -11.25
C SER A 166 -9.00 -8.62 -12.53
N ARG A 167 -9.52 -9.75 -13.04
CA ARG A 167 -9.07 -10.35 -14.31
C ARG A 167 -9.34 -9.44 -15.51
N ALA A 168 -10.54 -8.86 -15.62
CA ALA A 168 -10.86 -7.89 -16.67
C ALA A 168 -9.95 -6.64 -16.59
N THR A 169 -9.63 -6.17 -15.39
CA THR A 169 -8.71 -5.04 -15.19
C THR A 169 -7.28 -5.41 -15.62
N LEU A 170 -6.85 -6.64 -15.37
CA LEU A 170 -5.54 -7.13 -15.82
C LEU A 170 -5.45 -7.15 -17.34
N ASP A 171 -6.47 -7.64 -18.04
CA ASP A 171 -6.52 -7.62 -19.52
C ASP A 171 -6.50 -6.19 -20.07
N VAL A 172 -7.29 -5.29 -19.48
CA VAL A 172 -7.28 -3.86 -19.83
C VAL A 172 -5.90 -3.24 -19.66
N ILE A 173 -5.21 -3.47 -18.55
CA ILE A 173 -3.87 -2.93 -18.30
C ILE A 173 -2.86 -3.56 -19.26
N GLY A 174 -2.96 -4.87 -19.51
CA GLY A 174 -2.14 -5.58 -20.48
C GLY A 174 -2.18 -4.93 -21.84
N GLU A 175 -3.37 -4.74 -22.38
CA GLU A 175 -3.53 -4.16 -23.70
C GLU A 175 -3.16 -2.67 -23.72
N ALA A 176 -3.65 -1.88 -22.75
CA ALA A 176 -3.45 -0.43 -22.76
C ALA A 176 -2.00 -0.01 -22.49
N ALA A 177 -1.29 -0.70 -21.61
CA ALA A 177 0.05 -0.31 -21.16
C ALA A 177 1.18 -1.11 -21.81
N PHE A 178 0.92 -2.36 -22.21
CA PHE A 178 1.96 -3.28 -22.65
C PHE A 178 1.70 -3.90 -24.03
N ASP A 179 0.56 -3.59 -24.67
CA ASP A 179 0.10 -4.23 -25.91
C ASP A 179 0.11 -5.77 -25.79
N TYR A 180 -0.29 -6.26 -24.61
CA TYR A 180 -0.21 -7.68 -24.24
C TYR A 180 -1.59 -8.22 -23.82
N ASP A 181 -2.02 -9.28 -24.47
CA ASP A 181 -3.25 -10.00 -24.11
C ASP A 181 -2.95 -11.09 -23.07
N TYR A 182 -3.34 -10.84 -21.82
CA TYR A 182 -3.22 -11.84 -20.76
C TYR A 182 -4.29 -12.93 -20.85
N ASN A 183 -5.38 -12.67 -21.60
CA ASN A 183 -6.59 -13.46 -21.67
C ASN A 183 -7.11 -13.91 -20.30
N ALA A 184 -6.90 -13.08 -19.28
CA ALA A 184 -7.15 -13.40 -17.88
C ALA A 184 -8.64 -13.58 -17.58
N LEU A 185 -9.51 -12.89 -18.31
CA LEU A 185 -10.95 -13.04 -18.15
C LEU A 185 -11.47 -14.38 -18.68
N ASP A 186 -10.93 -14.89 -19.79
CA ASP A 186 -11.37 -16.15 -20.40
C ASP A 186 -10.67 -17.36 -19.80
N ASP A 187 -9.34 -17.31 -19.71
CA ASP A 187 -8.48 -18.41 -19.26
C ASP A 187 -7.49 -17.90 -18.22
N GLY A 188 -8.04 -17.60 -17.03
CA GLY A 188 -7.37 -16.78 -16.01
C GLY A 188 -6.05 -17.28 -15.46
N ASP A 189 -5.65 -18.51 -15.78
CA ASP A 189 -4.40 -19.12 -15.36
C ASP A 189 -3.49 -19.49 -16.56
N HIS A 190 -3.79 -19.02 -17.77
CA HIS A 190 -2.97 -19.32 -18.96
C HIS A 190 -1.61 -18.59 -18.93
N SER A 191 -1.57 -17.35 -18.43
CA SER A 191 -0.31 -16.61 -18.31
C SER A 191 0.35 -16.78 -16.94
N GLU A 192 1.65 -17.08 -16.94
CA GLU A 192 2.46 -17.13 -15.73
C GLU A 192 2.44 -15.80 -14.96
N LEU A 193 2.29 -14.68 -15.68
CA LEU A 193 2.16 -13.36 -15.07
C LEU A 193 0.81 -13.18 -14.34
N SER A 194 -0.31 -13.64 -14.89
CA SER A 194 -1.61 -13.64 -14.20
C SER A 194 -1.55 -14.45 -12.90
N LYS A 195 -0.90 -15.63 -12.94
CA LYS A 195 -0.68 -16.46 -11.74
C LYS A 195 0.14 -15.74 -10.67
N GLY A 196 1.26 -15.13 -11.06
CA GLY A 196 2.12 -14.38 -10.14
C GLY A 196 1.41 -13.15 -9.56
N TYR A 197 0.60 -12.46 -10.36
CA TYR A 197 -0.13 -11.28 -9.94
C TYR A 197 -1.21 -11.58 -8.89
N ALA A 198 -1.86 -12.74 -8.97
CA ALA A 198 -2.98 -13.11 -8.09
C ALA A 198 -2.61 -13.14 -6.59
N ASN A 199 -1.38 -13.49 -6.24
CA ASN A 199 -0.93 -13.58 -4.84
C ASN A 199 0.14 -12.54 -4.46
N LEU A 200 0.56 -11.67 -5.38
CA LEU A 200 1.67 -10.73 -5.17
C LEU A 200 1.58 -9.96 -3.84
N PHE A 201 0.45 -9.31 -3.56
CA PHE A 201 0.29 -8.53 -2.33
C PHE A 201 0.12 -9.41 -1.08
N LYS A 202 -0.45 -10.60 -1.24
CA LYS A 202 -0.61 -11.56 -0.14
C LYS A 202 0.75 -12.08 0.32
N ASP A 203 1.61 -12.41 -0.64
CA ASP A 203 2.92 -12.99 -0.38
C ASP A 203 3.90 -11.97 0.21
N VAL A 204 3.71 -10.68 -0.08
CA VAL A 204 4.62 -9.62 0.40
C VAL A 204 4.25 -9.05 1.76
N ASP A 205 2.95 -8.84 2.03
CA ASP A 205 2.55 -7.99 3.17
C ASP A 205 1.32 -8.44 3.96
N TYR A 206 0.80 -9.65 3.73
CA TYR A 206 -0.38 -10.11 4.47
C TYR A 206 -0.04 -10.56 5.90
N LYS A 207 -0.53 -9.80 6.89
CA LYS A 207 -0.45 -10.09 8.33
C LYS A 207 0.98 -10.50 8.78
N PRO A 208 1.99 -9.62 8.63
CA PRO A 208 3.35 -9.92 9.04
C PRO A 208 3.43 -10.22 10.54
N SER A 209 4.34 -11.11 10.92
CA SER A 209 4.58 -11.41 12.33
C SER A 209 5.08 -10.18 13.08
N LYS A 210 4.84 -10.13 14.40
CA LYS A 210 5.34 -9.04 15.26
C LYS A 210 6.86 -8.86 15.16
N ALA A 211 7.62 -9.95 14.96
CA ALA A 211 9.07 -9.89 14.76
C ALA A 211 9.43 -9.15 13.46
N VAL A 212 8.71 -9.41 12.36
CA VAL A 212 8.89 -8.71 11.09
C VAL A 212 8.52 -7.22 11.23
N LEU A 213 7.44 -6.90 11.94
CA LEU A 213 7.07 -5.51 12.23
C LEU A 213 8.17 -4.76 13.00
N LEU A 214 8.78 -5.37 14.02
CA LEU A 214 9.91 -4.78 14.73
C LEU A 214 11.13 -4.59 13.83
N TYR A 215 11.48 -5.62 13.06
CA TYR A 215 12.60 -5.57 12.14
C TYR A 215 12.45 -4.43 11.13
N ARG A 216 11.26 -4.28 10.52
CA ARG A 216 10.95 -3.19 9.59
C ARG A 216 10.97 -1.82 10.26
N ALA A 217 10.54 -1.72 11.52
CA ALA A 217 10.58 -0.47 12.27
C ALA A 217 12.03 0.03 12.50
N VAL A 218 13.02 -0.86 12.52
CA VAL A 218 14.44 -0.48 12.61
C VAL A 218 14.92 0.26 11.36
N TRP A 219 14.31 0.00 10.19
CA TRP A 219 14.71 0.66 8.93
C TRP A 219 14.48 2.17 8.94
N ASP A 220 13.54 2.67 9.73
CA ASP A 220 13.33 4.12 9.92
C ASP A 220 14.52 4.82 10.60
N TYR A 221 15.44 4.04 11.17
CA TYR A 221 16.60 4.53 11.91
C TYR A 221 17.94 4.19 11.23
N LEU A 222 17.91 3.42 10.13
CA LEU A 222 19.10 3.18 9.34
C LEU A 222 19.41 4.42 8.49
N PRO A 223 20.68 4.86 8.42
CA PRO A 223 21.06 5.94 7.52
C PRO A 223 20.77 5.51 6.08
N THR A 224 19.99 6.31 5.36
CA THR A 224 19.76 6.10 3.93
C THR A 224 21.02 6.50 3.19
N PRO A 225 21.51 5.69 2.23
CA PRO A 225 22.58 6.13 1.34
C PRO A 225 22.13 7.40 0.62
N VAL A 226 23.04 8.39 0.56
CA VAL A 226 22.84 9.70 -0.08
C VAL A 226 22.98 9.55 -1.58
#